data_AF-A0A370U5Q8-F1
#
_entry.id   AF-A0A370U5Q8-F1
#
_cell.length_a   1.000
_cell.length_b   1.000
_cell.length_c   1.000
_cell.angle_alpha   90.00
_cell.angle_beta   90.00
_cell.angle_gamma   90.00
#
_symmetry.space_group_name_H-M   'P 1'
#
loop_
_entity.id
_entity.type
_entity.pdbx_description
1 polymer ?
#
loop_
_entity_poly.entity_id
_entity_poly.type
_entity_poly.pdbx_seq_one_letter_code
_entity_poly.pdbx_strand_id
1 'polypeptide(L)'
;MSQTELTQVEKLEKLRTAWLPAVEFLFGTPAESAEFKGFTVSEDIAKPIPHFGDASQPFHYTLQIPARSFSNEVMLLADLIQEMTRGLYPVGIDAKDTNALSEGAAIYGAVAAVKQVFGEQTVDSYLNALREQGFAYYDAFSYVSVLLTEDPQAIKKLREIKPFLYEVERSDFDAVGIEIDRRIKDILLMKFRL
;
A
#
# COMPACT_ATOMS: atom_id res chain seq x y z
N MET A 1 -0.54 -13.76 -24.36
CA MET A 1 -0.90 -12.37 -24.03
C MET A 1 -1.35 -11.67 -25.30
N SER A 2 -2.41 -10.87 -25.22
CA SER A 2 -2.87 -10.05 -26.36
C SER A 2 -1.98 -8.80 -26.53
N GLN A 3 -2.03 -8.13 -27.69
CA GLN A 3 -1.30 -6.87 -27.90
C GLN A 3 -1.75 -5.77 -26.93
N THR A 4 -3.06 -5.70 -26.64
CA THR A 4 -3.63 -4.77 -25.66
C THR A 4 -3.09 -5.03 -24.25
N GLU A 5 -3.06 -6.30 -23.84
CA GLU A 5 -2.53 -6.72 -22.55
C GLU A 5 -1.04 -6.37 -22.40
N LEU A 6 -0.24 -6.57 -23.47
CA LEU A 6 1.16 -6.19 -23.48
C LEU A 6 1.34 -4.67 -23.27
N THR A 7 0.58 -3.84 -23.99
CA THR A 7 0.62 -2.38 -23.82
C THR A 7 0.22 -1.94 -22.42
N GLN A 8 -0.77 -2.61 -21.82
CA GLN A 8 -1.21 -2.34 -20.45
C GLN A 8 -0.14 -2.71 -19.42
N VAL A 9 0.51 -3.86 -19.55
CA VAL A 9 1.65 -4.26 -18.70
C VAL A 9 2.82 -3.28 -18.85
N GLU A 10 3.15 -2.85 -20.06
CA GLU A 10 4.18 -1.83 -20.28
C GLU A 10 3.83 -0.48 -19.61
N LYS A 11 2.55 -0.07 -19.62
CA LYS A 11 2.10 1.13 -18.88
C LYS A 11 2.31 0.96 -17.38
N LEU A 12 1.98 -0.21 -16.82
CA LEU A 12 2.17 -0.50 -15.39
C LEU A 12 3.66 -0.49 -15.00
N GLU A 13 4.54 -1.12 -15.79
CA GLU A 13 5.98 -1.12 -15.50
C GLU A 13 6.58 0.29 -15.55
N LYS A 14 6.14 1.13 -16.51
CA LYS A 14 6.56 2.54 -16.56
C LYS A 14 6.13 3.30 -15.31
N LEU A 15 4.86 3.15 -14.90
CA LEU A 15 4.35 3.80 -13.69
C LEU A 15 5.09 3.31 -12.44
N ARG A 16 5.26 2.00 -12.28
CA ARG A 16 5.99 1.41 -11.15
C ARG A 16 7.42 1.94 -11.09
N THR A 17 8.13 1.95 -12.22
CA THR A 17 9.51 2.45 -12.30
C THR A 17 9.59 3.93 -11.90
N ALA A 18 8.64 4.75 -12.33
CA ALA A 18 8.60 6.17 -11.99
C ALA A 18 8.30 6.43 -10.50
N TRP A 19 7.45 5.60 -9.89
CA TRP A 19 6.96 5.82 -8.53
C TRP A 19 7.72 5.08 -7.43
N LEU A 20 8.46 4.02 -7.77
CA LEU A 20 9.19 3.21 -6.78
C LEU A 20 10.11 4.08 -5.89
N PRO A 21 10.89 5.05 -6.42
CA PRO A 21 11.72 5.89 -5.57
C PRO A 21 10.92 6.72 -4.57
N ALA A 22 9.74 7.21 -4.94
CA ALA A 22 8.89 7.99 -4.04
C ALA A 22 8.26 7.11 -2.95
N VAL A 23 7.82 5.89 -3.33
CA VAL A 23 7.28 4.89 -2.39
C VAL A 23 8.36 4.47 -1.38
N GLU A 24 9.57 4.18 -1.84
CA GLU A 24 10.70 3.84 -0.96
C GLU A 24 11.15 5.03 -0.11
N PHE A 25 11.11 6.25 -0.64
CA PHE A 25 11.43 7.46 0.13
C PHE A 25 10.47 7.65 1.32
N LEU A 26 9.17 7.42 1.09
CA LEU A 26 8.14 7.57 2.11
C LEU A 26 8.20 6.46 3.15
N PHE A 27 8.33 5.21 2.71
CA PHE A 27 8.07 4.05 3.56
C PHE A 27 9.28 3.16 3.82
N GLY A 28 10.41 3.39 3.15
CA GLY A 28 11.64 2.59 3.24
C GLY A 28 11.73 1.54 2.12
N THR A 29 12.90 0.96 1.95
CA THR A 29 13.16 -0.07 0.92
C THR A 29 12.30 -1.32 1.15
N PRO A 30 12.07 -2.16 0.12
CA PRO A 30 11.40 -3.45 0.31
C PRO A 30 12.09 -4.31 1.38
N ALA A 31 11.32 -5.13 2.09
CA ALA A 31 11.88 -6.17 2.94
C ALA A 31 12.77 -7.11 2.10
N GLU A 32 13.88 -7.60 2.65
CA GLU A 32 14.90 -8.34 1.88
C GLU A 32 14.34 -9.57 1.14
N SER A 33 13.33 -10.23 1.71
CA SER A 33 12.67 -11.39 1.11
C SER A 33 11.53 -11.05 0.14
N ALA A 34 11.14 -9.78 0.02
CA ALA A 34 10.05 -9.36 -0.84
C ALA A 34 10.54 -9.17 -2.27
N GLU A 35 9.92 -9.86 -3.22
CA GLU A 35 10.28 -9.74 -4.64
C GLU A 35 9.05 -9.59 -5.54
N PHE A 36 9.02 -8.50 -6.30
CA PHE A 36 8.02 -8.28 -7.34
C PHE A 36 8.45 -8.95 -8.65
N LYS A 37 7.60 -9.83 -9.18
CA LYS A 37 7.88 -10.65 -10.37
C LYS A 37 7.26 -10.12 -11.66
N GLY A 38 6.41 -9.10 -11.60
CA GLY A 38 5.76 -8.51 -12.77
C GLY A 38 4.25 -8.30 -12.60
N PHE A 39 3.62 -7.80 -13.65
CA PHE A 39 2.17 -7.60 -13.72
C PHE A 39 1.48 -8.62 -14.62
N THR A 40 0.23 -8.91 -14.30
CA THR A 40 -0.75 -9.50 -15.22
C THR A 40 -2.01 -8.63 -15.24
N VAL A 41 -2.78 -8.70 -16.32
CA VAL A 41 -4.06 -7.99 -16.43
C VAL A 41 -5.19 -9.01 -16.53
N SER A 42 -6.30 -8.77 -15.83
CA SER A 42 -7.46 -9.66 -15.85
C SER A 42 -8.76 -8.87 -15.93
N GLU A 43 -9.72 -9.41 -16.69
CA GLU A 43 -11.08 -8.89 -16.77
C GLU A 43 -11.97 -9.42 -15.63
N ASP A 44 -11.53 -10.47 -14.93
CA ASP A 44 -12.33 -11.23 -13.96
C ASP A 44 -12.20 -10.71 -12.52
N ILE A 45 -11.32 -9.74 -12.28
CA ILE A 45 -11.10 -9.17 -10.94
C ILE A 45 -11.60 -7.73 -10.86
N ALA A 46 -12.07 -7.37 -9.67
CA ALA A 46 -12.62 -6.04 -9.40
C ALA A 46 -11.55 -5.07 -8.86
N LYS A 47 -10.55 -5.57 -8.15
CA LYS A 47 -9.48 -4.80 -7.51
C LYS A 47 -8.15 -5.53 -7.75
N PRO A 48 -7.01 -4.84 -7.63
CA PRO A 48 -5.70 -5.50 -7.67
C PRO A 48 -5.60 -6.66 -6.67
N ILE A 49 -4.90 -7.72 -7.07
CA ILE A 49 -4.65 -8.89 -6.21
C ILE A 49 -3.19 -9.35 -6.38
N PRO A 50 -2.40 -9.43 -5.28
CA PRO A 50 -1.11 -10.08 -5.33
C PRO A 50 -1.28 -11.61 -5.41
N HIS A 51 -0.53 -12.26 -6.28
CA HIS A 51 -0.50 -13.71 -6.41
C HIS A 51 0.87 -14.26 -5.99
N PHE A 52 0.86 -15.14 -4.99
CA PHE A 52 2.05 -15.83 -4.46
C PHE A 52 2.07 -17.27 -4.99
N GLY A 53 3.06 -17.59 -5.83
CA GLY A 53 3.07 -18.84 -6.60
C GLY A 53 3.89 -19.98 -6.00
N ASP A 54 4.79 -19.69 -5.05
CA ASP A 54 5.77 -20.66 -4.54
C ASP A 54 5.91 -20.55 -3.02
N ALA A 55 5.58 -21.63 -2.30
CA ALA A 55 5.70 -21.69 -0.84
C ALA A 55 7.15 -21.63 -0.34
N SER A 56 8.13 -21.97 -1.18
CA SER A 56 9.56 -21.82 -0.87
C SER A 56 10.03 -20.36 -0.95
N GLN A 57 9.24 -19.50 -1.62
CA GLN A 57 9.49 -18.07 -1.79
C GLN A 57 8.20 -17.29 -1.45
N PRO A 58 7.75 -17.34 -0.18
CA PRO A 58 6.40 -16.95 0.20
C PRO A 58 6.08 -15.47 -0.03
N PHE A 59 7.09 -14.62 -0.22
CA PHE A 59 6.97 -13.18 -0.43
C PHE A 59 7.29 -12.74 -1.87
N HIS A 60 7.42 -13.70 -2.79
CA HIS A 60 7.56 -13.41 -4.22
C HIS A 60 6.18 -13.38 -4.86
N TYR A 61 5.86 -12.30 -5.56
CA TYR A 61 4.51 -12.09 -6.07
C TYR A 61 4.48 -11.46 -7.45
N THR A 62 3.45 -11.83 -8.21
CA THR A 62 2.98 -11.10 -9.39
C THR A 62 1.76 -10.30 -8.98
N LEU A 63 1.61 -9.07 -9.48
CA LEU A 63 0.41 -8.29 -9.22
C LEU A 63 -0.56 -8.38 -10.39
N GLN A 64 -1.76 -8.91 -10.13
CA GLN A 64 -2.84 -8.93 -11.10
C GLN A 64 -3.64 -7.63 -11.00
N ILE A 65 -3.71 -6.86 -12.09
CA ILE A 65 -4.44 -5.60 -12.16
C ILE A 65 -5.75 -5.79 -12.95
N PRO A 66 -6.89 -5.28 -12.46
CA PRO A 66 -8.14 -5.31 -13.21
C PRO A 66 -8.05 -4.48 -14.51
N ALA A 67 -8.48 -5.05 -15.63
CA ALA A 67 -8.50 -4.37 -16.93
C ALA A 67 -9.30 -3.05 -16.90
N ARG A 68 -10.34 -2.97 -16.07
CA ARG A 68 -11.14 -1.76 -15.88
C ARG A 68 -10.38 -0.59 -15.25
N SER A 69 -9.31 -0.81 -14.47
CA SER A 69 -8.55 0.30 -13.88
C SER A 69 -7.89 1.17 -14.95
N PHE A 70 -7.62 0.64 -16.15
CA PHE A 70 -7.09 1.42 -17.27
C PHE A 70 -8.06 2.46 -17.86
N SER A 71 -9.35 2.41 -17.50
CA SER A 71 -10.34 3.40 -17.92
C SER A 71 -10.38 4.67 -17.03
N ASN A 72 -9.71 4.65 -15.87
CA ASN A 72 -9.68 5.75 -14.93
C ASN A 72 -8.26 5.91 -14.38
N GLU A 73 -7.55 6.96 -14.82
CA GLU A 73 -6.14 7.15 -14.48
C GLU A 73 -5.90 7.45 -13.00
N VAL A 74 -6.86 8.10 -12.32
CA VAL A 74 -6.79 8.33 -10.87
C VAL A 74 -6.84 7.00 -10.14
N MET A 75 -7.78 6.13 -10.52
CA MET A 75 -7.90 4.82 -9.89
C MET A 75 -6.72 3.91 -10.24
N LEU A 76 -6.24 3.91 -11.48
CA LEU A 76 -5.06 3.14 -11.88
C LEU A 76 -3.84 3.53 -11.03
N LEU A 77 -3.61 4.82 -10.85
CA LEU A 77 -2.49 5.30 -10.05
C LEU A 77 -2.70 4.93 -8.57
N ALA A 78 -3.88 5.19 -8.01
CA ALA A 78 -4.16 4.88 -6.62
C ALA A 78 -3.99 3.37 -6.33
N ASP A 79 -4.61 2.52 -7.15
CA ASP A 79 -4.52 1.05 -7.07
C ASP A 79 -3.06 0.59 -7.11
N LEU A 80 -2.30 1.08 -8.10
CA LEU A 80 -0.89 0.70 -8.25
C LEU A 80 -0.05 1.13 -7.05
N ILE A 81 -0.23 2.35 -6.54
CA ILE A 81 0.58 2.85 -5.42
C ILE A 81 0.24 2.14 -4.11
N GLN A 82 -1.03 1.83 -3.88
CA GLN A 82 -1.41 1.03 -2.71
C GLN A 82 -0.70 -0.32 -2.74
N GLU A 83 -0.72 -1.02 -3.88
CA GLU A 83 -0.08 -2.32 -4.03
C GLU A 83 1.44 -2.25 -4.02
N MET A 84 2.04 -1.21 -4.58
CA MET A 84 3.48 -0.97 -4.46
C MET A 84 3.89 -0.77 -3.00
N THR A 85 3.06 -0.07 -2.22
CA THR A 85 3.31 0.16 -0.81
C THR A 85 3.20 -1.13 0.00
N ARG A 86 2.12 -1.92 -0.20
CA ARG A 86 1.98 -3.27 0.39
C ARG A 86 3.09 -4.20 -0.08
N GLY A 87 3.56 -4.01 -1.31
CA GLY A 87 4.64 -4.75 -1.94
C GLY A 87 6.02 -4.56 -1.31
N LEU A 88 6.19 -3.51 -0.49
CA LEU A 88 7.39 -3.34 0.34
C LEU A 88 7.43 -4.32 1.51
N TYR A 89 6.27 -4.83 1.93
CA TYR A 89 6.08 -5.75 3.06
C TYR A 89 4.90 -6.71 2.80
N PRO A 90 4.99 -7.58 1.77
CA PRO A 90 3.87 -8.44 1.38
C PRO A 90 3.47 -9.40 2.51
N VAL A 91 2.17 -9.67 2.66
CA VAL A 91 1.64 -10.60 3.67
C VAL A 91 2.03 -12.07 3.45
N GLY A 92 2.49 -12.37 2.23
CA GLY A 92 2.94 -13.68 1.79
C GLY A 92 1.84 -14.71 1.56
N ILE A 93 2.24 -15.91 1.11
CA ILE A 93 1.35 -17.01 0.74
C ILE A 93 0.45 -17.52 1.89
N ASP A 94 0.93 -17.43 3.12
CA ASP A 94 0.20 -17.84 4.33
C ASP A 94 -0.81 -16.78 4.80
N ALA A 95 -1.04 -15.74 3.98
CA ALA A 95 -2.02 -14.68 4.15
C ALA A 95 -2.26 -14.30 5.62
N LYS A 96 -1.32 -13.56 6.20
CA LYS A 96 -1.53 -12.98 7.52
C LYS A 96 -2.62 -11.91 7.47
N ASP A 97 -3.36 -11.81 8.57
CA ASP A 97 -4.19 -10.65 8.83
C ASP A 97 -3.33 -9.39 8.85
N THR A 98 -3.76 -8.34 8.14
CA THR A 98 -3.13 -7.02 8.23
C THR A 98 -3.67 -6.23 9.41
N ASN A 99 -3.03 -5.11 9.73
CA ASN A 99 -3.49 -4.14 10.72
C ASN A 99 -3.77 -2.78 10.06
N ALA A 100 -4.42 -1.88 10.80
CA ALA A 100 -4.74 -0.54 10.31
C ALA A 100 -3.49 0.27 9.91
N LEU A 101 -2.35 0.05 10.56
CA LEU A 101 -1.07 0.66 10.19
C LEU A 101 -0.63 0.29 8.78
N SER A 102 -0.65 -1.01 8.46
CA SER A 102 -0.30 -1.55 7.15
C SER A 102 -1.22 -1.04 6.04
N GLU A 103 -2.53 -1.12 6.25
CA GLU A 103 -3.50 -0.68 5.23
C GLU A 103 -3.54 0.84 5.09
N GLY A 104 -3.47 1.57 6.21
CA GLY A 104 -3.46 3.02 6.23
C GLY A 104 -2.22 3.61 5.53
N ALA A 105 -1.05 2.98 5.65
CA ALA A 105 0.16 3.39 4.94
C ALA A 105 0.01 3.25 3.42
N ALA A 106 -0.61 2.17 2.95
CA ALA A 106 -0.91 1.98 1.53
C ALA A 106 -1.86 3.07 0.99
N ILE A 107 -2.92 3.40 1.73
CA ILE A 107 -3.83 4.49 1.34
C ILE A 107 -3.12 5.86 1.38
N TYR A 108 -2.30 6.12 2.39
CA TYR A 108 -1.52 7.35 2.49
C TYR A 108 -0.62 7.55 1.26
N GLY A 109 0.08 6.48 0.84
CA GLY A 109 0.90 6.50 -0.38
C GLY A 109 0.07 6.89 -1.61
N ALA A 110 -1.09 6.28 -1.78
CA ALA A 110 -1.99 6.59 -2.90
C ALA A 110 -2.50 8.03 -2.86
N VAL A 111 -2.89 8.53 -1.68
CA VAL A 111 -3.32 9.93 -1.50
C VAL A 111 -2.19 10.90 -1.86
N ALA A 112 -0.96 10.62 -1.43
CA ALA A 112 0.21 11.45 -1.77
C ALA A 112 0.45 11.47 -3.30
N ALA A 113 0.39 10.31 -3.96
CA ALA A 113 0.57 10.22 -5.40
C ALA A 113 -0.57 10.91 -6.19
N VAL A 114 -1.82 10.70 -5.78
CA VAL A 114 -2.99 11.37 -6.39
C VAL A 114 -2.89 12.88 -6.22
N LYS A 115 -2.50 13.37 -5.03
CA LYS A 115 -2.28 14.80 -4.78
C LYS A 115 -1.24 15.38 -5.74
N GLN A 116 -0.13 14.68 -5.92
CA GLN A 116 0.98 15.13 -6.75
C GLN A 116 0.64 15.19 -8.25
N VAL A 117 -0.16 14.25 -8.76
CA VAL A 117 -0.48 14.16 -10.21
C VAL A 117 -1.75 14.91 -10.57
N PHE A 118 -2.80 14.79 -9.75
CA PHE A 118 -4.15 15.24 -10.07
C PHE A 118 -4.66 16.39 -9.18
N GLY A 119 -3.85 16.84 -8.22
CA GLY A 119 -4.17 17.97 -7.36
C GLY A 119 -5.15 17.67 -6.22
N GLU A 120 -5.34 18.68 -5.37
CA GLU A 120 -6.05 18.55 -4.09
C GLU A 120 -7.56 18.27 -4.24
N GLN A 121 -8.22 18.86 -5.25
CA GLN A 121 -9.64 18.61 -5.54
C GLN A 121 -9.93 17.12 -5.86
N THR A 122 -8.98 16.46 -6.52
CA THR A 122 -9.08 15.03 -6.84
C THR A 122 -8.91 14.19 -5.58
N VAL A 123 -8.03 14.60 -4.66
CA VAL A 123 -7.86 13.96 -3.36
C VAL A 123 -9.15 14.02 -2.55
N ASP A 124 -9.82 15.18 -2.50
CA ASP A 124 -11.10 15.32 -1.78
C ASP A 124 -12.15 14.35 -2.33
N SER A 125 -12.24 14.24 -3.65
CA SER A 125 -13.16 13.31 -4.31
C SER A 125 -12.81 11.85 -4.00
N TYR A 126 -11.52 11.49 -4.03
CA TYR A 126 -11.03 10.16 -3.70
C TYR A 126 -11.30 9.78 -2.24
N LEU A 127 -11.02 10.69 -1.30
CA LEU A 127 -11.26 10.47 0.14
C LEU A 127 -12.75 10.41 0.45
N ASN A 128 -13.60 11.20 -0.22
CA ASN A 128 -15.05 11.10 -0.06
C ASN A 128 -15.58 9.74 -0.54
N ALA A 129 -15.13 9.26 -1.70
CA ALA A 129 -15.49 7.93 -2.19
C ALA A 129 -15.02 6.83 -1.23
N LEU A 130 -13.80 6.94 -0.68
CA LEU A 130 -13.29 5.99 0.31
C LEU A 130 -14.11 6.02 1.59
N ARG A 131 -14.48 7.20 2.09
CA ARG A 131 -15.33 7.35 3.27
C ARG A 131 -16.70 6.70 3.10
N GLU A 132 -17.28 6.77 1.90
CA GLU A 132 -18.61 6.23 1.59
C GLU A 132 -18.59 4.71 1.32
N GLN A 133 -17.58 4.22 0.62
CA GLN A 133 -17.56 2.85 0.07
C GLN A 133 -16.52 1.93 0.72
N GLY A 134 -15.59 2.48 1.49
CA GLY A 134 -14.47 1.77 2.10
C GLY A 134 -14.06 2.40 3.42
N PHE A 135 -15.03 2.67 4.30
CA PHE A 135 -14.82 3.44 5.53
C PHE A 135 -13.63 2.94 6.37
N ALA A 136 -13.43 1.62 6.48
CA ALA A 136 -12.29 1.06 7.20
C ALA A 136 -10.93 1.54 6.66
N TYR A 137 -10.79 1.67 5.33
CA TYR A 137 -9.59 2.20 4.70
C TYR A 137 -9.42 3.70 4.95
N TYR A 138 -10.52 4.46 4.90
CA TYR A 138 -10.51 5.88 5.22
C TYR A 138 -10.10 6.12 6.68
N ASP A 139 -10.64 5.34 7.60
CA ASP A 139 -10.35 5.42 9.03
C ASP A 139 -8.88 5.08 9.30
N ALA A 140 -8.37 3.97 8.76
CA ALA A 140 -6.96 3.60 8.84
C ALA A 140 -6.02 4.68 8.26
N PHE A 141 -6.37 5.25 7.10
CA PHE A 141 -5.65 6.38 6.52
C PHE A 141 -5.61 7.58 7.45
N SER A 142 -6.71 7.90 8.12
CA SER A 142 -6.78 9.05 9.02
C SER A 142 -5.81 8.91 10.20
N TYR A 143 -5.72 7.72 10.80
CA TYR A 143 -4.79 7.45 11.89
C TYR A 143 -3.33 7.43 11.45
N VAL A 144 -3.03 6.87 10.26
CA VAL A 144 -1.67 6.94 9.70
C VAL A 144 -1.29 8.37 9.34
N SER A 145 -2.24 9.19 8.88
CA SER A 145 -2.00 10.61 8.61
C SER A 145 -1.64 11.37 9.89
N VAL A 146 -2.30 11.07 11.01
CA VAL A 146 -1.90 11.63 12.32
C VAL A 146 -0.51 11.16 12.72
N LEU A 147 -0.22 9.86 12.62
CA LEU A 147 1.11 9.31 12.91
C LEU A 147 2.20 10.03 12.11
N LEU A 148 2.01 10.21 10.80
CA LEU A 148 2.98 10.83 9.91
C LEU A 148 3.05 12.36 10.04
N THR A 149 2.03 12.99 10.63
CA THR A 149 2.07 14.41 10.99
C THR A 149 2.95 14.63 12.22
N GLU A 150 2.84 13.76 13.23
CA GLU A 150 3.67 13.81 14.45
C GLU A 150 5.10 13.36 14.17
N ASP A 151 5.28 12.29 13.39
CA ASP A 151 6.59 11.79 12.99
C ASP A 151 6.58 11.34 11.51
N PRO A 152 7.06 12.20 10.58
CA PRO A 152 7.12 11.89 9.16
C PRO A 152 8.01 10.70 8.79
N GLN A 153 8.82 10.18 9.72
CA GLN A 153 9.69 9.02 9.51
C GLN A 153 9.18 7.77 10.24
N ALA A 154 8.04 7.83 10.92
CA ALA A 154 7.54 6.76 11.77
C ALA A 154 7.49 5.39 11.08
N ILE A 155 6.93 5.32 9.86
CA ILE A 155 6.83 4.05 9.13
C ILE A 155 8.21 3.48 8.82
N LYS A 156 9.18 4.32 8.42
CA LYS A 156 10.55 3.87 8.15
C LYS A 156 11.23 3.36 9.41
N LYS A 157 11.15 4.11 10.50
CA LYS A 157 11.70 3.72 11.82
C LYS A 157 11.15 2.37 12.28
N LEU A 158 9.83 2.17 12.20
CA LEU A 158 9.21 0.90 12.57
C LEU A 158 9.71 -0.25 11.68
N ARG A 159 9.86 0.01 10.37
CA ARG A 159 10.33 -1.00 9.42
C ARG A 159 11.81 -1.36 9.55
N GLU A 160 12.62 -0.51 10.17
CA GLU A 160 14.02 -0.83 10.50
C GLU A 160 14.12 -1.98 11.52
N ILE A 161 13.19 -2.06 12.47
CA ILE A 161 13.16 -3.14 13.48
C ILE A 161 12.18 -4.27 13.13
N LYS A 162 11.12 -3.97 12.36
CA LYS A 162 10.08 -4.90 11.90
C LYS A 162 9.80 -4.69 10.42
N PRO A 163 10.53 -5.37 9.51
CA PRO A 163 10.41 -5.14 8.07
C PRO A 163 8.98 -5.22 7.53
N PHE A 164 8.15 -6.07 8.16
CA PHE A 164 6.74 -6.27 7.87
C PHE A 164 5.85 -5.43 8.78
N LEU A 165 5.18 -4.43 8.20
CA LEU A 165 4.43 -3.43 8.96
C LEU A 165 3.22 -4.00 9.74
N TYR A 166 2.64 -5.10 9.25
CA TYR A 166 1.57 -5.81 9.95
C TYR A 166 2.05 -6.60 11.18
N GLU A 167 3.37 -6.76 11.38
CA GLU A 167 3.98 -7.45 12.54
C GLU A 167 4.44 -6.48 13.63
N VAL A 168 4.25 -5.17 13.43
CA VAL A 168 4.58 -4.15 14.43
C VAL A 168 3.72 -4.34 15.68
N GLU A 169 4.34 -4.20 16.84
CA GLU A 169 3.73 -4.28 18.15
C GLU A 169 3.84 -2.93 18.87
N ARG A 170 3.12 -2.78 19.99
CA ARG A 170 3.11 -1.51 20.73
C ARG A 170 4.51 -1.10 21.21
N SER A 171 5.31 -2.06 21.67
CA SER A 171 6.68 -1.82 22.15
C SER A 171 7.62 -1.29 21.06
N ASP A 172 7.33 -1.58 19.79
CA ASP A 172 8.18 -1.17 18.67
C ASP A 172 8.13 0.36 18.46
N PHE A 173 6.98 0.99 18.71
CA PHE A 173 6.86 2.45 18.69
C PHE A 173 7.77 3.11 19.71
N ASP A 174 7.82 2.57 20.92
CA ASP A 174 8.65 3.11 22.00
C ASP A 174 10.14 2.85 21.73
N ALA A 175 10.46 1.66 21.19
CA ALA A 175 11.82 1.28 20.84
C ALA A 175 12.48 2.19 19.80
N VAL A 176 11.69 2.77 18.89
CA VAL A 176 12.18 3.68 17.85
C VAL A 176 11.85 5.16 18.12
N GLY A 177 11.40 5.47 19.34
CA GLY A 177 11.17 6.84 19.80
C GLY A 177 10.01 7.55 19.12
N ILE A 178 8.93 6.83 18.76
CA ILE A 178 7.70 7.43 18.23
C ILE A 178 6.76 7.78 19.39
N GLU A 179 6.63 9.07 19.64
CA GLU A 179 5.77 9.66 20.66
C GLU A 179 4.41 10.07 20.06
N ILE A 180 3.46 9.14 20.04
CA ILE A 180 2.06 9.42 19.68
C ILE A 180 1.11 8.93 20.77
N ASP A 181 -0.10 9.46 20.77
CA ASP A 181 -1.13 9.07 21.73
C ASP A 181 -1.36 7.55 21.75
N ARG A 182 -1.46 7.00 22.96
CA ARG A 182 -1.60 5.55 23.18
C ARG A 182 -2.82 4.97 22.47
N ARG A 183 -3.94 5.69 22.42
CA ARG A 183 -5.15 5.24 21.74
C ARG A 183 -4.92 5.14 20.23
N ILE A 184 -4.13 6.05 19.65
CA ILE A 184 -3.77 5.99 18.23
C ILE A 184 -2.88 4.77 17.96
N LYS A 185 -1.85 4.50 18.80
CA LYS A 185 -1.04 3.27 18.71
C LYS A 185 -1.93 2.02 18.73
N ASP A 186 -2.88 1.98 19.65
CA ASP A 186 -3.78 0.82 19.81
C ASP A 186 -4.64 0.59 18.57
N ILE A 187 -5.21 1.66 17.99
CA ILE A 187 -6.04 1.57 16.79
C ILE A 187 -5.22 1.15 15.57
N LEU A 188 -4.02 1.74 15.38
CA LEU A 188 -3.11 1.38 14.30
C LEU A 188 -2.74 -0.11 14.31
N LEU A 189 -2.68 -0.72 15.49
CA LEU A 189 -2.34 -2.12 15.67
C LEU A 189 -3.56 -3.07 15.67
N MET A 190 -4.78 -2.55 15.56
CA MET A 190 -5.96 -3.41 15.43
C MET A 190 -5.92 -4.17 14.11
N LYS A 191 -6.29 -5.45 14.17
CA LYS A 191 -6.55 -6.27 12.98
C LYS A 191 -7.51 -5.55 12.05
N PHE A 192 -7.11 -5.37 10.80
CA PHE A 192 -7.90 -4.72 9.79
C PHE A 192 -9.09 -5.61 9.40
N ARG A 193 -10.28 -5.02 9.30
CA ARG A 193 -11.52 -5.72 8.95
C ARG A 193 -12.25 -4.94 7.87
N LEU A 194 -12.58 -5.63 6.78
CA LEU A 194 -13.37 -5.13 5.66
C LEU A 194 -14.86 -5.31 5.90
#